data_AF-A0A1B6W0I9-F1
#
_entry.id   AF-A0A1B6W0I9-F1
#
_cell.length_a   1.000
_cell.length_b   1.000
_cell.length_c   1.000
_cell.angle_alpha   90.00
_cell.angle_beta   90.00
_cell.angle_gamma   90.00
#
_symmetry.space_group_name_H-M   'P 1'
#
loop_
_entity.id
_entity.type
_entity.pdbx_description
1 polymer ?
#
loop_
_entity_poly.entity_id
_entity_poly.type
_entity_poly.pdbx_seq_one_letter_code
_entity_poly.pdbx_strand_id
1 'polypeptide(L)'
;MDEPTSKQQRDYNHGTGHGVGYFLNVHQGPQIISYFKPVNGQNVMKAGMLTSDEPGLYRPGKWGIRIENLLVTRKVKNPEETQFGSYLCMEPITFCPIDTKLIDR
;
A
#
# COMPACT_ATOMS: atom_id res chain seq x y z
N MET A 1 -7.36 0.65 -9.35
CA MET A 1 -7.31 -0.78 -9.71
C MET A 1 -5.85 -1.12 -9.90
N ASP A 2 -5.37 -2.27 -9.43
CA ASP A 2 -3.97 -2.66 -9.58
C ASP A 2 -3.64 -2.94 -11.06
N GLU A 3 -2.69 -2.21 -11.64
CA GLU A 3 -2.46 -2.20 -13.09
C GLU A 3 -1.91 -3.54 -13.64
N PRO A 4 -0.91 -4.19 -13.01
CA PRO A 4 -0.35 -5.42 -13.55
C PRO A 4 -1.35 -6.59 -13.54
N THR A 5 -2.09 -6.78 -12.44
CA THR A 5 -3.05 -7.88 -12.32
C THR A 5 -4.29 -7.66 -13.20
N SER A 6 -4.81 -6.43 -13.25
CA SER A 6 -6.01 -6.11 -14.06
C SER A 6 -5.76 -6.28 -15.56
N LYS A 7 -4.57 -5.93 -16.09
CA LYS A 7 -4.19 -6.20 -17.49
C LYS A 7 -4.22 -7.69 -17.84
N GLN A 8 -4.02 -8.56 -16.85
CA GLN A 8 -4.10 -10.01 -16.99
C GLN A 8 -5.47 -10.58 -16.57
N GLN A 9 -6.47 -9.73 -16.39
CA GLN A 9 -7.83 -10.10 -15.97
C GLN A 9 -7.86 -10.84 -14.61
N ARG A 10 -7.01 -10.39 -13.67
CA ARG A 10 -6.88 -10.94 -12.31
C ARG A 10 -7.14 -9.85 -11.28
N ASP A 11 -7.58 -10.26 -10.09
CA ASP A 11 -7.79 -9.42 -8.92
C ASP A 11 -7.56 -10.25 -7.64
N TYR A 12 -7.26 -9.59 -6.53
CA TYR A 12 -7.01 -10.20 -5.22
C TYR A 12 -8.14 -10.00 -4.21
N ASN A 13 -9.19 -9.26 -4.58
CA ASN A 13 -10.45 -9.18 -3.85
C ASN A 13 -10.31 -8.73 -2.38
N HIS A 14 -9.34 -7.86 -2.10
CA HIS A 14 -9.20 -7.12 -0.85
C HIS A 14 -8.63 -5.72 -1.11
N GLY A 15 -8.56 -4.85 -0.10
CA GLY A 15 -7.87 -3.57 -0.23
C GLY A 15 -6.37 -3.76 -0.43
N THR A 16 -5.71 -2.84 -1.14
CA THR A 16 -4.25 -2.83 -1.29
C THR A 16 -3.54 -2.52 0.02
N GLY A 17 -4.20 -1.85 0.97
CA GLY A 17 -3.62 -1.60 2.28
C GLY A 17 -4.55 -0.86 3.24
N HIS A 18 -4.16 -0.80 4.50
CA HIS A 18 -4.88 -0.18 5.60
C HIS A 18 -3.93 0.60 6.52
N GLY A 19 -4.44 1.55 7.28
CA GLY A 19 -3.63 2.22 8.30
C GLY A 19 -3.27 1.30 9.46
N VAL A 20 -2.17 1.61 10.15
CA VAL A 20 -1.65 0.83 11.29
C VAL A 20 -1.41 1.74 12.49
N GLY A 21 -1.85 1.29 13.66
CA GLY A 21 -1.67 1.99 14.93
C GLY A 21 -0.32 1.76 15.58
N TYR A 22 0.25 2.80 16.17
CA TYR A 22 1.44 2.67 17.02
C TYR A 22 1.05 2.07 18.39
N PHE A 23 1.41 0.81 18.62
CA PHE A 23 1.00 0.03 19.82
C PHE A 23 -0.53 0.02 20.04
N LEU A 24 -1.28 0.04 18.94
CA LEU A 24 -2.75 0.00 18.90
C LEU A 24 -3.20 -1.04 17.84
N ASN A 25 -4.38 -0.84 17.25
CA ASN A 25 -4.93 -1.76 16.26
C ASN A 25 -4.04 -1.87 15.01
N VAL A 26 -3.84 -3.10 14.55
CA VAL A 26 -3.17 -3.36 13.26
C VAL A 26 -3.99 -2.83 12.08
N HIS A 27 -5.31 -2.82 12.19
CA HIS A 27 -6.23 -2.17 11.26
C HIS A 27 -6.75 -0.88 11.90
N GLN A 28 -6.14 0.27 11.57
CA GLN A 28 -6.51 1.57 12.11
C GLN A 28 -6.78 2.57 10.98
N GLY A 29 -8.02 3.04 10.88
CA GLY A 29 -8.39 4.15 10.00
C GLY A 29 -7.89 5.51 10.50
N PRO A 30 -8.18 6.61 9.78
CA PRO A 30 -9.10 6.66 8.63
C PRO A 30 -8.45 6.34 7.28
N GLN A 31 -7.12 6.42 7.15
CA GLN A 31 -6.44 6.18 5.87
C GLN A 31 -6.56 4.72 5.44
N ILE A 32 -6.81 4.51 4.15
CA ILE A 32 -6.99 3.21 3.54
C ILE A 32 -6.63 3.27 2.05
N ILE A 33 -5.99 2.24 1.53
CA ILE A 33 -5.70 2.08 0.09
C ILE A 33 -6.60 0.95 -0.40
N SER A 34 -7.81 1.29 -0.88
CA SER A 34 -8.78 0.28 -1.30
C SER A 34 -9.78 0.85 -2.29
N TYR A 35 -10.08 0.09 -3.34
CA TYR A 35 -11.14 0.44 -4.30
C TYR A 35 -12.54 0.14 -3.77
N PHE A 36 -12.67 -0.63 -2.68
CA PHE A 36 -13.94 -0.92 -2.02
C PHE A 36 -14.43 0.21 -1.11
N LYS A 37 -13.61 1.25 -0.88
CA LYS A 37 -13.91 2.33 0.06
C LYS A 37 -14.09 3.64 -0.69
N PRO A 38 -15.12 4.43 -0.35
CA PRO A 38 -15.31 5.74 -0.96
C PRO A 38 -14.17 6.68 -0.55
N VAL A 39 -13.71 7.49 -1.48
CA VAL A 39 -12.76 8.56 -1.19
C VAL A 39 -13.51 9.70 -0.50
N ASN A 40 -13.05 10.07 0.68
CA ASN A 40 -13.56 11.24 1.41
C ASN A 40 -12.40 11.96 2.12
N GLY A 41 -12.66 13.17 2.62
CA GLY A 41 -11.64 14.01 3.26
C GLY A 41 -11.02 13.43 4.53
N GLN A 42 -11.67 12.47 5.19
CA GLN A 42 -11.11 11.81 6.38
C GLN A 42 -10.00 10.82 5.99
N ASN A 43 -10.07 10.22 4.81
CA ASN A 43 -9.13 9.18 4.36
C ASN A 43 -7.84 9.76 3.76
N VAL A 44 -7.67 11.08 3.75
CA VAL A 44 -6.50 11.77 3.18
C VAL A 44 -5.23 11.36 3.95
N MET A 45 -4.25 10.83 3.22
CA MET A 45 -2.95 10.48 3.79
C MET A 45 -2.19 11.75 4.24
N LYS A 46 -1.55 11.65 5.40
CA LYS A 46 -0.77 12.74 6.01
C LYS A 46 0.61 12.23 6.40
N ALA A 47 1.59 13.12 6.38
CA ALA A 47 2.93 12.80 6.86
C ALA A 47 2.89 12.24 8.30
N GLY A 48 3.61 11.14 8.53
CA GLY A 48 3.65 10.41 9.80
C GLY A 48 2.68 9.23 9.89
N MET A 49 1.71 9.10 8.98
CA MET A 49 0.81 7.94 8.95
C MET A 49 1.56 6.66 8.55
N LEU A 50 1.25 5.56 9.23
CA LEU A 50 1.66 4.20 8.87
C LEU A 50 0.54 3.51 8.09
N THR A 51 0.90 2.86 6.99
CA THR A 51 -0.03 2.18 6.08
C THR A 51 0.61 0.90 5.56
N SER A 52 -0.14 -0.21 5.48
CA SER A 52 0.31 -1.40 4.76
C SER A 52 0.27 -1.18 3.24
N ASP A 53 1.16 -1.83 2.52
CA ASP A 53 1.13 -2.02 1.08
C ASP A 53 1.25 -3.52 0.83
N GLU A 54 0.14 -4.16 0.50
CA GLU A 54 -0.05 -5.61 0.62
C GLU A 54 -0.77 -6.25 -0.58
N PRO A 55 -0.40 -5.97 -1.84
CA PRO A 55 -1.01 -6.64 -2.98
C PRO A 55 -0.85 -8.17 -2.90
N GLY A 56 -1.89 -8.88 -3.31
CA GLY A 56 -1.93 -10.34 -3.30
C GLY A 56 -2.38 -10.93 -4.63
N LEU A 57 -2.39 -12.26 -4.71
CA LEU A 57 -3.13 -13.03 -5.71
C LEU A 57 -3.36 -14.45 -5.18
N TYR A 58 -4.60 -14.92 -5.30
CA TYR A 58 -5.01 -16.22 -4.75
C TYR A 58 -5.64 -17.07 -5.83
N ARG A 59 -5.14 -18.31 -5.97
CA ARG A 59 -5.68 -19.32 -6.88
C ARG A 59 -6.29 -20.47 -6.07
N PRO A 60 -7.62 -20.55 -5.96
CA PRO A 60 -8.30 -21.54 -5.13
C PRO A 60 -7.84 -22.98 -5.43
N GLY A 61 -7.61 -23.74 -4.36
CA GLY A 61 -7.12 -25.13 -4.44
C GLY A 61 -5.69 -25.29 -4.98
N LYS A 62 -4.94 -24.20 -5.14
CA LYS A 62 -3.56 -24.24 -5.66
C LYS A 62 -2.61 -23.49 -4.73
N TRP A 63 -2.57 -22.16 -4.81
CA TRP A 63 -1.59 -21.35 -4.09
C TRP A 63 -2.12 -19.93 -3.85
N GLY A 64 -1.47 -19.21 -2.95
CA GLY A 64 -1.70 -17.79 -2.70
C GLY A 64 -0.38 -17.09 -2.46
N ILE A 65 -0.28 -15.84 -2.92
CA ILE A 65 0.90 -14.99 -2.75
C ILE A 65 0.41 -13.64 -2.23
N ARG A 66 1.10 -13.09 -1.24
CA ARG A 66 0.97 -11.70 -0.80
C ARG A 66 2.35 -11.20 -0.39
N ILE A 67 2.69 -10.00 -0.84
CA ILE A 67 3.91 -9.31 -0.42
C ILE A 67 3.46 -8.06 0.30
N GLU A 68 3.84 -7.93 1.57
CA GLU A 68 3.35 -6.87 2.44
C GLU A 68 4.50 -6.15 3.14
N ASN A 69 4.51 -4.82 3.01
CA ASN A 69 5.36 -3.94 3.78
C ASN A 69 4.51 -2.91 4.52
N LEU A 70 4.97 -2.50 5.71
CA LEU A 70 4.51 -1.27 6.32
C LEU A 70 5.34 -0.11 5.77
N LEU A 71 4.63 0.95 5.40
CA LEU A 71 5.19 2.17 4.85
C LEU A 71 4.84 3.35 5.77
N VAL A 72 5.79 4.27 5.94
CA VAL A 72 5.55 5.56 6.57
C VAL A 72 5.38 6.64 5.49
N THR A 73 4.31 7.42 5.60
CA THR A 73 4.07 8.57 4.72
C THR A 73 4.96 9.73 5.15
N ARG A 74 5.72 10.31 4.22
CA ARG A 74 6.63 11.45 4.44
C ARG A 74 6.38 12.54 3.41
N LYS A 75 6.84 13.76 3.70
CA LYS A 75 6.96 14.79 2.67
C LYS A 75 8.15 14.46 1.78
N VAL A 76 8.02 14.74 0.48
CA VAL A 76 9.17 14.70 -0.44
C VAL A 76 10.23 15.68 0.07
N LYS A 77 11.47 15.22 0.28
CA LYS A 77 12.54 16.02 0.90
C LYS A 77 13.06 17.12 -0.04
N ASN A 78 13.24 16.79 -1.32
CA ASN A 78 13.78 17.68 -2.35
C ASN A 78 12.84 17.69 -3.57
N PRO A 79 11.72 18.45 -3.53
CA PRO A 79 10.82 18.53 -4.67
C PRO A 79 11.47 19.30 -5.83
N GLU A 80 11.31 18.80 -7.05
CA GLU A 80 11.79 19.48 -8.27
C GLU A 80 10.94 20.72 -8.61
N GLU A 81 9.65 20.70 -8.24
CA GLU A 81 8.68 21.78 -8.46
C GLU A 81 7.74 21.89 -7.25
N THR A 82 7.36 23.12 -6.91
CA THR A 82 6.50 23.44 -5.74
C THR A 82 5.28 24.30 -6.08
N GLN A 83 5.20 24.89 -7.27
CA GLN A 83 4.07 25.72 -7.72
C GLN A 83 2.75 24.93 -7.80
N PHE A 84 2.83 23.62 -8.04
CA PHE A 84 1.67 22.72 -8.07
C PHE A 84 1.30 22.15 -6.69
N GLY A 85 2.06 22.49 -5.64
CA GLY A 85 1.77 22.12 -4.27
C GLY A 85 2.87 21.29 -3.60
N SER A 86 2.51 20.66 -2.49
CA SER A 86 3.41 19.80 -1.71
C SER A 86 3.09 18.33 -1.98
N TYR A 87 4.15 17.53 -2.12
CA TYR A 87 4.04 16.10 -2.44
C TYR A 87 4.44 15.23 -1.25
N LEU A 88 3.81 14.06 -1.19
CA LEU A 88 4.12 13.00 -0.23
C LEU A 88 4.82 11.84 -0.94
N CYS A 89 5.66 11.13 -0.20
CA CYS A 89 6.24 9.85 -0.58
C CYS A 89 6.02 8.83 0.54
N MET A 90 6.29 7.56 0.25
CA MET A 90 6.20 6.46 1.21
C MET A 90 7.58 5.81 1.35
N GLU A 91 8.02 5.59 2.58
CA GLU A 91 9.29 4.93 2.90
C GLU A 91 9.00 3.61 3.64
N PRO A 92 9.62 2.47 3.26
CA PRO A 92 9.39 1.20 3.94
C PRO A 92 10.00 1.19 5.34
N ILE A 93 9.29 0.57 6.28
CA ILE A 93 9.77 0.28 7.64
C ILE A 93 9.82 -1.22 7.95
N THR A 94 9.25 -2.05 7.08
CA THR A 94 9.43 -3.50 7.11
C THR A 94 10.76 -3.85 6.42
N PHE A 95 11.71 -4.40 7.18
CA PHE A 95 13.00 -4.86 6.67
C PHE A 95 13.08 -6.39 6.75
N CYS A 96 12.30 -7.03 5.87
CA CYS A 96 12.29 -8.48 5.69
C CYS A 96 12.71 -8.81 4.25
N PRO A 97 13.65 -9.75 4.02
CA PRO A 97 14.01 -10.17 2.67
C PRO A 97 12.80 -10.76 1.92
N ILE A 98 12.68 -10.43 0.64
CA ILE A 98 11.74 -11.07 -0.29
C ILE A 98 12.45 -12.22 -0.98
N ASP A 99 11.82 -13.41 -1.06
CA ASP A 99 12.37 -14.55 -1.79
C ASP A 99 12.45 -14.23 -3.30
N THR A 100 13.66 -14.11 -3.81
CA THR A 100 13.90 -13.71 -5.20
C THR A 100 13.73 -14.86 -6.19
N LYS A 101 13.53 -16.11 -5.75
CA LYS A 101 13.38 -17.27 -6.65
C LYS A 101 12.13 -17.20 -7.53
N LEU A 102 11.11 -16.45 -7.11
CA LEU A 102 9.82 -16.32 -7.78
C LEU A 102 9.70 -15.03 -8.61
N ILE A 103 10.81 -14.32 -8.85
CA ILE A 103 10.84 -13.06 -9.61
C ILE A 103 11.33 -13.36 -11.02
N ASP A 104 10.49 -13.06 -12.02
CA ASP A 104 10.87 -13.02 -13.43
C ASP A 104 11.66 -11.72 -13.72
N ARG A 105 12.76 -11.80 -14.46
CA ARG A 105 13.74 -10.72 -14.64
C ARG A 105 13.81 -10.20 -16.07
#